data_AF-A0A353NGF6-F1
#
_entry.id   AF-A0A353NGF6-F1
#
_cell.length_a   1.000
_cell.length_b   1.000
_cell.length_c   1.000
_cell.angle_alpha   90.00
_cell.angle_beta   90.00
_cell.angle_gamma   90.00
#
_symmetry.space_group_name_H-M   'P 1'
#
loop_
_entity.id
_entity.type
_entity.pdbx_description
1 polymer ?
#
loop_
_entity_poly.entity_id
_entity_poly.type
_entity_poly.pdbx_seq_one_letter_code
_entity_poly.pdbx_strand_id
1 'polypeptide(L)'
;MNNTGFITNCFRVLTMMTLGMIGVGAAFAADKSNGADNFYSSDKVTMQKVEFKNQYNMKVAGNLFIPKGLKQNSKNPTIIVGHPMGAVKEQSANLYATKMAEQGFVTLSLDLSFWGESEGEP
;
A
#
# COMPACT_ATOMS: atom_id res chain seq x y z
N MET A 1 -32.62 68.65 17.99
CA MET A 1 -31.47 68.49 17.06
C MET A 1 -30.71 67.26 17.49
N ASN A 2 -30.61 66.34 16.54
CA ASN A 2 -30.03 64.99 16.61
C ASN A 2 -28.66 64.93 17.31
N ASN A 3 -28.43 63.90 18.12
CA ASN A 3 -27.14 63.20 18.08
C ASN A 3 -27.19 61.78 18.68
N THR A 4 -26.69 60.83 17.90
CA THR A 4 -26.01 59.56 18.30
C THR A 4 -26.77 58.60 19.23
N GLY A 5 -27.30 57.45 18.80
CA GLY A 5 -26.84 56.57 17.71
C GLY A 5 -25.50 55.93 18.09
N PHE A 6 -25.48 54.59 18.17
CA PHE A 6 -24.35 53.73 18.55
C PHE A 6 -24.01 53.75 20.05
N ILE A 7 -24.46 52.75 20.83
CA ILE A 7 -23.64 51.74 21.56
C ILE A 7 -24.64 50.88 22.38
N THR A 8 -25.43 50.00 21.76
CA THR A 8 -26.19 48.99 22.57
C THR A 8 -26.47 47.66 21.86
N ASN A 9 -25.93 47.41 20.66
CA ASN A 9 -26.18 46.14 19.95
C ASN A 9 -24.94 45.27 19.71
N CYS A 10 -23.82 45.55 20.38
CA CYS A 10 -22.58 44.79 20.20
C CYS A 10 -22.45 43.57 21.14
N PHE A 11 -23.56 42.92 21.54
CA PHE A 11 -23.47 41.74 22.42
C PHE A 11 -24.43 40.60 22.12
N ARG A 12 -25.17 40.61 20.99
CA ARG A 12 -26.15 39.55 20.68
C ARG A 12 -25.97 38.85 19.33
N VAL A 13 -24.79 38.90 18.72
CA VAL A 13 -24.53 38.22 17.43
C VAL A 13 -23.23 37.40 17.45
N LEU A 14 -22.87 36.78 18.57
CA LEU A 14 -21.67 35.95 18.67
C LEU A 14 -21.93 34.57 19.29
N THR A 15 -23.00 33.88 18.85
CA THR A 15 -23.31 32.53 19.38
C THR A 15 -23.94 31.56 18.36
N MET A 16 -23.78 31.77 17.05
CA MET A 16 -24.34 30.84 16.05
C MET A 16 -23.40 30.65 14.85
N MET A 17 -22.22 30.08 15.08
CA MET A 17 -21.41 29.52 13.98
C MET A 17 -20.51 28.36 14.43
N THR A 18 -21.05 27.43 15.22
CA THR A 18 -20.32 26.19 15.63
C THR A 18 -21.15 24.93 15.40
N LEU A 19 -21.97 24.89 14.36
CA LEU A 19 -22.69 23.68 13.99
C LEU A 19 -22.46 23.36 12.50
N GLY A 20 -21.35 22.69 12.22
CA GLY A 20 -21.05 22.35 10.84
C GLY A 20 -19.84 21.44 10.60
N MET A 21 -19.40 20.63 11.56
CA MET A 21 -18.51 19.48 11.30
C MET A 21 -18.70 18.39 12.37
N ILE A 22 -19.91 17.85 12.52
CA ILE A 22 -20.08 16.53 13.15
C ILE A 22 -20.52 15.58 12.04
N GLY A 23 -19.53 15.10 11.32
CA GLY A 23 -19.67 14.10 10.27
C GLY A 23 -18.39 13.31 10.11
N VAL A 24 -17.64 13.11 11.20
CA VAL A 24 -16.58 12.09 11.20
C VAL A 24 -17.29 10.75 11.35
N GLY A 25 -17.80 10.21 10.24
CA GLY A 25 -18.16 8.80 10.19
C GLY A 25 -16.93 8.01 10.62
N ALA A 26 -17.05 7.16 11.64
CA ALA A 26 -15.97 6.29 12.04
C ALA A 26 -15.54 5.48 10.80
N ALA A 27 -14.30 5.67 10.34
CA ALA A 27 -13.73 4.81 9.32
C ALA A 27 -13.58 3.42 9.95
N PHE A 28 -14.42 2.47 9.55
CA PHE A 28 -14.23 1.08 9.94
C PHE A 28 -12.95 0.56 9.28
N ALA A 29 -12.08 -0.07 10.07
CA ALA A 29 -10.92 -0.75 9.53
C ALA A 29 -11.38 -1.91 8.63
N ALA A 30 -10.64 -2.15 7.55
CA ALA A 30 -10.90 -3.31 6.69
C ALA A 30 -10.74 -4.61 7.49
N ASP A 31 -11.67 -5.55 7.34
CA ASP A 31 -11.56 -6.87 7.93
C ASP A 31 -10.40 -7.64 7.29
N LYS A 32 -9.45 -8.09 8.12
CA LYS A 32 -8.25 -8.82 7.72
C LYS A 32 -8.23 -10.25 8.25
N SER A 33 -9.25 -10.70 9.00
CA SER A 33 -9.23 -12.00 9.68
C SER A 33 -9.06 -13.18 8.73
N ASN A 34 -9.42 -13.01 7.46
CA ASN A 34 -9.43 -14.05 6.44
C ASN A 34 -8.14 -14.06 5.56
N GLY A 35 -7.03 -13.53 6.08
CA GLY A 35 -5.73 -13.58 5.41
C GLY A 35 -5.55 -12.54 4.29
N ALA A 36 -6.32 -11.45 4.34
CA ALA A 36 -6.24 -10.33 3.40
C ALA A 36 -5.28 -9.22 3.88
N ASP A 37 -4.39 -9.51 4.83
CA ASP A 37 -3.44 -8.52 5.33
C ASP A 37 -2.26 -8.37 4.38
N ASN A 38 -2.10 -7.20 3.76
CA ASN A 38 -0.99 -6.89 2.85
C ASN A 38 0.39 -7.08 3.51
N PHE A 39 0.48 -7.02 4.84
CA PHE A 39 1.71 -7.19 5.60
C PHE A 39 1.90 -8.61 6.15
N TYR A 40 1.08 -9.57 5.69
CA TYR A 40 1.20 -10.97 6.06
C TYR A 40 2.58 -11.52 5.71
N SER A 41 3.15 -12.27 6.65
CA SER A 41 4.38 -13.05 6.47
C SER A 41 4.12 -14.53 6.76
N SER A 42 4.94 -15.40 6.17
CA SER A 42 4.81 -16.84 6.30
C SER A 42 6.09 -17.46 6.82
N ASP A 43 5.97 -18.34 7.83
CA ASP A 43 7.11 -19.13 8.31
C ASP A 43 7.57 -20.19 7.31
N LYS A 44 6.79 -20.46 6.26
CA LYS A 44 7.10 -21.45 5.21
C LYS A 44 7.82 -20.88 4.01
N VAL A 45 7.96 -19.55 3.93
CA VAL A 45 8.49 -18.86 2.75
C VAL A 45 9.65 -17.96 3.18
N THR A 46 10.69 -17.91 2.36
CA THR A 46 11.78 -16.94 2.50
C THR A 46 11.61 -15.87 1.44
N MET A 47 11.63 -14.59 1.84
CA MET A 47 11.62 -13.45 0.94
C MET A 47 13.03 -12.87 0.80
N GLN A 48 13.44 -12.57 -0.43
CA GLN A 48 14.72 -11.92 -0.75
C GLN A 48 14.46 -10.71 -1.63
N LYS A 49 14.98 -9.54 -1.26
CA LYS A 49 15.02 -8.38 -2.15
C LYS A 49 15.95 -8.67 -3.32
N VAL A 50 15.51 -8.34 -4.52
CA VAL A 50 16.28 -8.51 -5.76
C VAL A 50 16.16 -7.27 -6.62
N GLU A 51 17.19 -7.02 -7.42
CA GLU A 51 17.22 -5.94 -8.41
C GLU A 51 17.72 -6.50 -9.75
N PHE A 52 17.13 -6.08 -10.85
CA PHE A 52 17.56 -6.48 -12.19
C PHE A 52 17.28 -5.36 -13.21
N LYS A 53 17.98 -5.37 -14.35
CA LYS A 53 17.74 -4.40 -15.41
C LYS A 53 16.62 -4.86 -16.33
N ASN A 54 15.70 -3.96 -16.67
CA ASN A 54 14.74 -4.19 -17.74
C ASN A 54 15.34 -3.85 -19.12
N GLN A 55 14.54 -3.98 -20.18
CA GLN A 55 14.95 -3.73 -21.57
C GLN A 55 15.44 -2.30 -21.85
N TYR A 56 15.14 -1.35 -20.97
CA TYR A 56 15.56 0.05 -21.05
C TYR A 56 16.76 0.36 -20.14
N ASN A 57 17.42 -0.68 -19.61
CA ASN A 57 18.52 -0.58 -18.64
C ASN A 57 18.16 0.09 -17.30
N MET A 58 16.86 0.30 -17.01
CA MET A 58 16.41 0.76 -15.71
C MET A 58 16.42 -0.40 -14.71
N LYS A 59 16.88 -0.12 -13.50
CA LYS A 59 16.85 -1.05 -12.38
C LYS A 59 15.42 -1.22 -11.87
N VAL A 60 14.95 -2.45 -11.89
CA VAL A 60 13.65 -2.89 -11.37
C VAL A 60 13.87 -3.56 -10.03
N ALA A 61 13.17 -3.09 -9.01
CA ALA A 61 13.16 -3.69 -7.69
C ALA A 61 12.07 -4.75 -7.57
N GLY A 62 12.40 -5.88 -6.94
CA GLY A 62 11.46 -6.97 -6.70
C GLY A 62 11.72 -7.70 -5.39
N ASN A 63 10.74 -8.51 -4.99
CA ASN A 63 10.85 -9.42 -3.86
C ASN A 63 10.64 -10.85 -4.37
N LEU A 64 11.69 -11.67 -4.26
CA LEU A 64 11.69 -13.08 -4.62
C LEU A 64 11.27 -13.92 -3.41
N PHE A 65 10.21 -14.70 -3.56
CA PHE A 65 9.66 -15.58 -2.52
C PHE A 65 9.95 -17.04 -2.89
N ILE A 66 10.63 -17.74 -1.98
CA ILE A 66 11.08 -19.11 -2.17
C ILE A 66 10.48 -19.97 -1.05
N PRO A 67 9.71 -21.03 -1.38
CA PRO A 67 9.27 -22.00 -0.39
C PRO A 67 10.46 -22.64 0.33
N LYS A 68 10.41 -22.72 1.66
CA LYS A 68 11.45 -23.39 2.45
C LYS A 68 11.43 -24.89 2.16
N GLY A 69 12.61 -25.51 2.08
CA GLY A 69 12.76 -26.93 1.77
C GLY A 69 12.71 -27.27 0.28
N LEU A 70 12.63 -26.27 -0.60
CA LEU A 70 12.67 -26.47 -2.04
C LEU A 70 14.07 -26.93 -2.49
N LYS A 71 14.13 -27.92 -3.40
CA LYS A 71 15.41 -28.51 -3.85
C LYS A 71 16.22 -27.48 -4.63
N GLN A 72 17.43 -27.19 -4.15
CA GLN A 72 18.32 -26.30 -4.89
C GLN A 72 18.75 -26.89 -6.24
N ASN A 73 19.06 -26.00 -7.18
CA ASN A 73 19.45 -26.33 -8.55
C ASN A 73 18.43 -27.18 -9.34
N SER A 74 17.14 -27.07 -8.97
CA SER A 74 16.04 -27.66 -9.73
C SER A 74 15.23 -26.59 -10.45
N LYS A 75 14.60 -26.95 -11.58
CA LYS A 75 13.63 -26.07 -12.24
C LYS A 75 12.31 -26.13 -11.48
N ASN A 76 11.79 -24.97 -11.09
CA ASN A 76 10.56 -24.87 -10.31
C ASN A 76 9.53 -24.01 -11.04
N PRO A 77 8.24 -24.36 -10.96
CA PRO A 77 7.19 -23.51 -11.50
C PRO A 77 7.23 -22.15 -10.80
N THR A 78 7.17 -21.08 -11.60
CA THR A 78 7.38 -19.71 -11.13
C THR A 78 6.23 -18.81 -11.56
N ILE A 79 5.81 -17.88 -10.68
CA ILE A 79 4.77 -16.90 -10.95
C ILE A 79 5.32 -15.49 -10.74
N ILE A 80 5.04 -14.59 -11.69
CA ILE A 80 5.32 -13.16 -11.54
C ILE A 80 4.03 -12.45 -11.11
N VAL A 81 4.11 -11.62 -10.08
CA VAL A 81 2.96 -10.92 -9.49
C VAL A 81 3.17 -9.41 -9.61
N GLY A 82 2.35 -8.75 -10.44
CA GLY A 82 2.35 -7.29 -10.56
C GLY A 82 1.52 -6.63 -9.46
N HIS A 83 1.91 -5.43 -9.05
CA HIS A 83 1.07 -4.59 -8.20
C HIS A 83 -0.08 -3.95 -9.02
N PRO A 84 -1.23 -3.66 -8.39
CA PRO A 84 -2.27 -2.82 -9.00
C PRO A 84 -1.75 -1.43 -9.37
N MET A 85 -2.45 -0.76 -10.28
CA MET A 85 -2.19 0.66 -10.58
C MET A 85 -2.38 1.51 -9.31
N GLY A 86 -1.41 2.37 -8.99
CA GLY A 86 -1.46 3.19 -7.77
C GLY A 86 -0.85 2.53 -6.52
N ALA A 87 -0.36 1.29 -6.62
CA ALA A 87 0.22 0.54 -5.52
C ALA A 87 1.70 0.22 -5.76
N VAL A 88 2.35 -0.38 -4.76
CA VAL A 88 3.73 -0.91 -4.82
C VAL A 88 3.74 -2.38 -4.42
N LYS A 89 4.84 -3.08 -4.72
CA LYS A 89 4.99 -4.52 -4.47
C LYS A 89 4.75 -4.90 -3.01
N GLU A 90 5.08 -4.03 -2.05
CA GLU A 90 4.89 -4.24 -0.61
C GLU A 90 3.43 -4.38 -0.17
N GLN A 91 2.46 -4.05 -1.03
CA GLN A 91 1.04 -4.17 -0.73
C GLN A 91 0.48 -5.53 -1.21
N SER A 92 -0.56 -5.52 -2.04
CA SER A 92 -1.27 -6.74 -2.43
C SER A 92 -0.37 -7.71 -3.21
N ALA A 93 0.63 -7.24 -3.95
CA ALA A 93 1.49 -8.12 -4.74
C ALA A 93 2.32 -9.06 -3.85
N ASN A 94 2.94 -8.55 -2.78
CA ASN A 94 3.66 -9.37 -1.80
C ASN A 94 2.75 -10.38 -1.10
N LEU A 95 1.51 -9.99 -0.76
CA LEU A 95 0.53 -10.90 -0.18
C LEU A 95 0.26 -12.08 -1.13
N TYR A 96 -0.08 -11.80 -2.38
CA TYR A 96 -0.35 -12.85 -3.37
C TYR A 96 0.88 -13.72 -3.65
N ALA A 97 2.05 -13.10 -3.80
CA ALA A 97 3.31 -13.81 -3.98
C ALA A 97 3.58 -14.77 -2.81
N THR A 98 3.43 -14.30 -1.58
CA THR A 98 3.58 -15.13 -0.38
C THR A 98 2.59 -16.30 -0.35
N LYS A 99 1.30 -16.04 -0.62
CA LYS A 99 0.26 -17.10 -0.63
C LYS A 99 0.49 -18.15 -1.71
N MET A 100 0.95 -17.74 -2.89
CA MET A 100 1.30 -18.67 -3.95
C MET A 100 2.58 -19.44 -3.66
N ALA A 101 3.56 -18.82 -3.00
CA ALA A 101 4.75 -19.53 -2.52
C ALA A 101 4.41 -20.57 -1.44
N GLU A 102 3.42 -20.32 -0.58
CA GLU A 102 2.89 -21.35 0.34
C GLU A 102 2.30 -22.56 -0.40
N GLN A 103 1.88 -22.41 -1.66
CA GLN A 103 1.40 -23.49 -2.52
C GLN A 103 2.52 -24.20 -3.31
N GLY A 104 3.80 -23.84 -3.09
CA GLY A 104 4.95 -24.52 -3.69
C GLY A 104 5.50 -23.88 -4.98
N PHE A 105 4.99 -22.70 -5.37
CA PHE A 105 5.58 -21.93 -6.46
C PHE A 105 6.75 -21.09 -5.97
N VAL A 106 7.76 -20.88 -6.82
CA VAL A 106 8.65 -19.72 -6.63
C VAL A 106 7.90 -18.51 -7.15
N THR A 107 7.94 -17.37 -6.47
CA THR A 107 7.22 -16.19 -6.97
C THR A 107 8.05 -14.93 -6.88
N LEU A 108 7.84 -13.99 -7.80
CA LEU A 108 8.48 -12.69 -7.78
C LEU A 108 7.40 -11.61 -7.87
N SER A 109 7.33 -10.73 -6.86
CA SER A 109 6.64 -9.46 -7.00
C SER A 109 7.64 -8.38 -7.42
N LEU A 110 7.21 -7.39 -8.19
CA LEU A 110 8.08 -6.33 -8.70
C LEU A 110 7.35 -4.99 -8.75
N ASP A 111 8.11 -3.92 -8.57
CA ASP A 111 7.66 -2.57 -8.87
C ASP A 111 7.90 -2.26 -10.34
N LEU A 112 6.89 -1.77 -11.06
CA LEU A 112 7.09 -1.28 -12.42
C LEU A 112 8.04 -0.07 -12.42
N SER A 113 8.67 0.24 -13.56
CA SER A 113 9.52 1.43 -13.69
C SER A 113 8.72 2.68 -13.27
N PHE A 114 9.38 3.65 -12.63
CA PHE A 114 8.76 4.85 -12.04
C PHE A 114 7.86 4.59 -10.81
N TRP A 115 7.84 3.38 -10.25
CA TRP A 115 7.09 3.03 -9.03
C TRP A 115 8.00 2.49 -7.92
N GLY A 116 7.59 2.73 -6.67
CA GLY A 116 8.19 2.11 -5.49
C GLY A 116 9.71 2.27 -5.42
N GLU A 117 10.41 1.15 -5.32
CA GLU A 117 11.89 1.12 -5.26
C GLU A 117 12.55 0.97 -6.64
N SER A 118 11.77 0.90 -7.73
CA SER A 118 12.29 0.83 -9.10
C SER A 118 12.75 2.19 -9.62
N GLU A 119 13.74 2.18 -10.50
CA GLU A 119 14.22 3.38 -11.18
C GLU A 119 13.17 4.00 -12.10
N GLY A 120 13.31 5.31 -12.29
CA GLY A 120 12.50 6.13 -13.18
C GLY A 120 12.36 7.54 -12.61
N GLU A 121 12.68 8.55 -13.42
CA GLU A 121 12.48 9.97 -13.07
C GLU A 121 11.34 10.53 -13.93
N PRO A 122 10.40 11.32 -13.36
CA PRO A 122 9.31 11.93 -14.10
C PRO A 122 9.74 12.94 -15.17
#